data_AF-A0A959CKY8-F1
#
_entry.id   AF-A0A959CKY8-F1
#
_cell.length_a   1.000
_cell.length_b   1.000
_cell.length_c   1.000
_cell.angle_alpha   90.00
_cell.angle_beta   90.00
_cell.angle_gamma   90.00
#
_symmetry.space_group_name_H-M   'P 1'
#
loop_
_entity.id
_entity.type
_entity.pdbx_description
1 polymer ?
#
loop_
_entity_poly.entity_id
_entity_poly.type
_entity_poly.pdbx_seq_one_letter_code
_entity_poly.pdbx_strand_id
1 'polypeptide(L)'
;VHPIPMTALVEEICDGESYPVGNSVYTTSGTYRDVLSSVVTGCDSIVDLDLTVHPIPMTALVEEICDGESYPVGNSVYTTSGTYRDVLSSVVTGCDSIV
;
A
#
# COMPACT_ATOMS: atom_id res chain seq x y z
N VAL A 1 -18.09 37.03 1.35
CA VAL A 1 -17.06 36.08 0.92
C VAL A 1 -17.59 34.68 1.18
N HIS A 2 -17.78 33.85 0.15
CA HIS A 2 -18.14 32.44 0.39
C HIS A 2 -16.85 31.66 0.69
N PRO A 3 -16.76 30.96 1.83
CA PRO A 3 -15.61 30.14 2.13
C PRO A 3 -15.56 28.95 1.18
N ILE A 4 -14.36 28.63 0.68
CA ILE A 4 -14.10 27.41 -0.08
C ILE A 4 -14.14 26.25 0.92
N PRO A 5 -14.98 25.22 0.72
CA PRO A 5 -14.99 24.05 1.60
C PRO A 5 -13.63 23.36 1.59
N MET A 6 -13.12 23.04 2.76
CA MET A 6 -11.84 22.35 2.95
C MET A 6 -12.07 21.06 3.73
N THR A 7 -11.55 19.96 3.19
CA THR A 7 -11.61 18.64 3.83
C THR A 7 -10.18 18.17 4.09
N ALA A 8 -9.90 17.79 5.33
CA ALA A 8 -8.65 17.13 5.69
C ALA A 8 -8.89 15.62 5.80
N LEU A 9 -7.99 14.85 5.23
CA LEU A 9 -8.08 13.40 5.08
C LEU A 9 -6.74 12.78 5.49
N VAL A 10 -6.80 11.75 6.32
CA VAL A 10 -5.63 10.99 6.76
C VAL A 10 -5.88 9.54 6.36
N GLU A 11 -5.04 9.01 5.49
CA GLU A 11 -5.24 7.69 4.89
C GLU A 11 -3.95 6.89 4.92
N GLU A 12 -4.11 5.57 5.01
CA GLU A 12 -3.00 4.63 5.02
C GLU A 12 -3.25 3.55 3.96
N ILE A 13 -2.25 3.29 3.11
CA ILE A 13 -2.29 2.26 2.07
C ILE A 13 -1.03 1.42 2.10
N CYS A 14 -1.03 0.30 1.38
CA CYS A 14 0.13 -0.57 1.25
C CYS A 14 0.96 -0.25 0.01
N ASP A 15 2.24 -0.57 0.04
CA ASP A 15 3.11 -0.41 -1.14
C ASP A 15 2.56 -1.25 -2.31
N GLY A 16 2.38 -0.62 -3.46
CA GLY A 16 1.68 -1.20 -4.62
C GLY A 16 0.18 -0.91 -4.70
N GLU A 17 -0.43 -0.34 -3.66
CA GLU A 17 -1.79 0.20 -3.72
C GLU A 17 -1.81 1.66 -4.17
N SER A 18 -3.02 2.21 -4.39
CA SER A 18 -3.21 3.59 -4.83
C SER A 18 -4.43 4.24 -4.19
N TYR A 19 -4.32 5.51 -3.84
CA TYR A 19 -5.41 6.32 -3.31
C TYR A 19 -5.81 7.44 -4.28
N PRO A 20 -7.01 7.40 -4.90
CA PRO A 20 -7.46 8.44 -5.82
C PRO A 20 -8.15 9.61 -5.10
N VAL A 21 -7.79 10.84 -5.46
CA VAL A 21 -8.48 12.08 -5.05
C VAL A 21 -8.78 12.91 -6.29
N GLY A 22 -10.06 13.06 -6.62
CA GLY A 22 -10.48 13.75 -7.84
C GLY A 22 -9.92 13.08 -9.10
N ASN A 23 -9.02 13.80 -9.79
CA ASN A 23 -8.34 13.31 -10.99
C ASN A 23 -6.89 12.87 -10.70
N SER A 24 -6.42 13.01 -9.46
CA SER A 24 -5.09 12.65 -9.00
C SER A 24 -5.12 11.24 -8.40
N VAL A 25 -4.02 10.50 -8.56
CA VAL A 25 -3.84 9.17 -7.95
C VAL A 25 -2.50 9.17 -7.23
N TYR A 26 -2.51 8.80 -5.94
CA TYR A 26 -1.35 8.83 -5.07
C TYR A 26 -0.93 7.42 -4.67
N THR A 27 0.37 7.16 -4.76
CA THR A 27 1.00 5.86 -4.44
C THR A 27 2.23 6.01 -3.55
N THR A 28 2.47 7.20 -3.00
CA THR A 28 3.66 7.51 -2.20
C THR A 28 3.25 8.28 -0.97
N SER A 29 3.94 8.06 0.15
CA SER A 29 3.65 8.78 1.40
C SER A 29 3.93 10.27 1.23
N GLY A 30 3.06 11.10 1.80
CA GLY A 30 3.22 12.54 1.80
C GLY A 30 1.92 13.29 2.00
N THR A 31 2.06 14.61 2.13
CA THR A 31 0.92 15.53 2.22
C THR A 31 0.64 16.14 0.84
N TYR A 32 -0.59 15.97 0.35
CA TYR A 32 -1.06 16.46 -0.94
C TYR A 32 -2.22 17.43 -0.76
N ARG A 33 -2.29 18.43 -1.64
CA ARG A 33 -3.40 19.38 -1.70
C ARG A 33 -4.00 19.37 -3.10
N ASP A 34 -5.24 18.95 -3.21
CA ASP A 34 -6.01 18.94 -4.45
C ASP A 34 -7.14 19.97 -4.40
N VAL A 35 -7.44 20.56 -5.55
CA VAL A 35 -8.62 21.41 -5.75
C VAL A 35 -9.61 20.63 -6.60
N LEU A 36 -10.77 20.32 -6.03
CA LEU A 36 -11.87 19.66 -6.72
C LEU A 36 -12.84 20.72 -7.25
N SER A 37 -12.79 20.94 -8.56
CA SER A 37 -13.71 21.86 -9.22
C SER A 37 -15.03 21.18 -9.55
N SER A 38 -16.13 21.65 -8.94
CA SER A 38 -17.47 21.19 -9.29
C SER A 38 -17.98 21.94 -10.51
N VAL A 39 -18.04 21.27 -11.66
CA VAL A 39 -18.59 21.82 -12.91
C VAL A 39 -20.11 22.08 -12.79
N VAL A 40 -20.78 21.47 -11.81
CA VAL A 40 -22.25 21.54 -11.61
C VAL A 40 -22.64 22.70 -10.69
N THR A 41 -21.88 22.95 -9.63
CA THR A 41 -22.20 24.00 -8.64
C THR A 41 -21.33 25.24 -8.79
N GLY A 42 -20.21 25.17 -9.53
CA GLY A 42 -19.26 26.27 -9.72
C GLY A 42 -18.47 26.63 -8.46
N CYS A 43 -18.65 25.90 -7.37
CA CYS A 43 -17.84 26.03 -6.16
C CYS A 43 -16.73 24.98 -6.19
N ASP A 44 -15.48 25.44 -6.15
CA ASP A 44 -14.34 24.58 -5.90
C ASP A 44 -14.36 24.12 -4.43
N SER A 45 -13.75 22.97 -4.14
CA SER A 45 -13.37 22.54 -2.79
C SER A 45 -11.90 22.15 -2.75
N ILE A 46 -11.31 22.19 -1.55
CA ILE A 46 -9.92 21.81 -1.32
C ILE A 46 -9.90 20.52 -0.51
N VAL A 47 -9.08 19.55 -0.92
CA VAL A 47 -8.76 18.35 -0.17
C VAL A 47 -7.29 18.39 0.24
N ASP A 48 -7.04 18.31 1.53
CA ASP A 48 -5.73 18.04 2.10
C ASP A 48 -5.65 16.56 2.47
N LEU A 49 -4.81 15.81 1.76
CA LEU A 49 -4.56 14.40 2.01
C LEU A 49 -3.20 14.27 2.73
N ASP A 50 -3.18 13.60 3.87
CA ASP A 50 -1.98 13.06 4.51
C ASP A 50 -1.97 11.55 4.29
N LEU A 51 -1.13 11.08 3.36
CA LEU A 51 -1.06 9.69 2.96
C LEU A 51 0.17 9.02 3.57
N THR A 52 -0.04 7.89 4.24
CA THR A 52 1.05 6.99 4.67
C THR A 52 1.01 5.70 3.85
N VAL A 53 2.08 5.42 3.11
CA VAL A 53 2.29 4.15 2.40
C VAL A 53 3.17 3.25 3.25
N HIS A 54 2.60 2.12 3.66
CA HIS A 54 3.29 1.10 4.44
C HIS A 54 4.01 0.11 3.52
N PRO A 55 5.31 -0.16 3.73
CA PRO A 55 6.03 -1.13 2.91
C PRO A 55 5.45 -2.53 3.11
N ILE A 56 5.40 -3.31 2.02
CA ILE A 56 5.11 -4.75 2.13
C ILE A 56 6.41 -5.45 2.59
N PRO A 57 6.42 -6.09 3.76
CA PRO A 57 7.59 -6.81 4.25
C PRO A 57 7.95 -7.95 3.29
N MET A 58 9.13 -7.87 2.69
CA MET A 58 9.72 -9.00 1.95
C MET A 58 10.81 -9.64 2.79
N THR A 59 10.67 -10.94 3.05
CA THR A 59 11.67 -11.75 3.74
C THR A 59 12.37 -12.65 2.72
N ALA A 60 13.68 -12.50 2.60
CA ALA A 60 14.50 -13.48 1.89
C ALA A 60 14.79 -14.63 2.85
N LEU A 61 14.27 -15.81 2.56
CA LEU A 61 14.64 -17.04 3.25
C LEU A 61 15.71 -17.77 2.42
N VAL A 62 16.82 -18.09 3.06
CA VAL A 62 17.86 -18.94 2.47
C VAL A 62 17.80 -20.26 3.20
N GLU A 63 17.26 -21.28 2.55
CA GLU A 63 17.10 -22.61 3.15
C GLU A 63 17.83 -23.67 2.32
N GLU A 64 18.53 -24.57 3.02
CA GLU A 64 19.15 -25.75 2.44
C GLU A 64 18.19 -26.94 2.58
N ILE A 65 17.49 -27.26 1.48
CA ILE A 65 16.57 -28.40 1.44
C ILE A 65 17.32 -29.63 0.94
N CYS A 66 17.32 -30.69 1.76
CA CYS A 66 17.94 -31.97 1.41
C CYS A 66 17.08 -32.76 0.41
N ASP A 67 17.69 -33.70 -0.30
CA ASP A 67 16.97 -34.53 -1.28
C ASP A 67 15.87 -35.38 -0.61
N GLY A 68 14.64 -35.23 -1.09
CA GLY A 68 13.44 -35.86 -0.51
C GLY A 68 12.78 -35.06 0.62
N GLU A 69 13.33 -33.91 1.03
CA GLU A 69 12.70 -33.02 2.00
C GLU A 69 11.88 -31.91 1.34
N SER A 70 10.92 -31.37 2.10
CA SER A 70 10.12 -30.23 1.67
C SER A 70 10.04 -29.19 2.78
N TYR A 71 10.19 -27.92 2.42
CA TYR A 71 10.09 -26.81 3.36
C TYR A 71 8.89 -25.91 2.99
N PRO A 72 7.82 -25.90 3.81
CA PRO A 72 6.70 -25.00 3.61
C PRO A 72 7.00 -23.59 4.13
N VAL A 73 6.81 -22.56 3.29
CA VAL A 73 6.86 -21.13 3.67
C VAL A 73 5.57 -20.49 3.18
N GLY A 74 4.82 -19.86 4.10
CA GLY A 74 3.49 -19.34 3.78
C GLY A 74 2.59 -20.42 3.16
N ASN A 75 2.17 -20.20 1.91
CA ASN A 75 1.36 -21.12 1.10
C ASN A 75 2.19 -21.90 0.06
N SER A 76 3.50 -21.67 0.01
CA SER A 76 4.43 -22.32 -0.92
C SER A 76 5.13 -23.50 -0.26
N VAL A 77 5.40 -24.55 -1.03
CA VAL A 77 6.20 -25.71 -0.59
C VAL A 77 7.40 -25.84 -1.52
N TYR A 78 8.60 -25.70 -0.97
CA TYR A 78 9.85 -25.80 -1.71
C TYR A 78 10.49 -27.17 -1.50
N THR A 79 11.07 -27.74 -2.55
CA THR A 79 11.73 -29.06 -2.54
C THR A 79 13.16 -29.02 -3.09
N THR A 80 13.73 -27.83 -3.23
CA THR A 80 15.09 -27.62 -3.75
C THR A 80 15.78 -26.58 -2.88
N SER A 81 17.08 -26.72 -2.66
CA SER A 81 17.86 -25.69 -1.97
C SER A 81 17.96 -24.44 -2.84
N GLY A 82 17.83 -23.26 -2.21
CA GLY A 82 17.79 -22.01 -2.95
C GLY A 82 17.57 -20.79 -2.07
N THR A 83 17.74 -19.62 -2.67
CA THR A 83 17.29 -18.36 -2.06
C THR A 83 15.87 -18.10 -2.52
N TYR A 84 14.93 -18.17 -1.58
CA TYR A 84 13.52 -17.90 -1.81
C TYR A 84 13.18 -16.52 -1.27
N ARG A 85 12.49 -15.72 -2.08
CA ARG A 85 11.85 -14.49 -1.62
C ARG A 85 10.41 -14.84 -1.36
N ASP A 86 10.01 -14.80 -0.09
CA ASP A 86 8.63 -15.03 0.29
C ASP A 86 8.14 -13.84 1.12
N VAL A 87 6.84 -13.57 1.03
CA VAL A 87 6.21 -12.40 1.62
C VAL A 87 5.59 -12.81 2.97
N LEU A 88 6.38 -12.73 4.04
CA LEU A 88 5.90 -13.01 5.40
C LEU A 88 5.02 -11.85 5.91
N SER A 89 3.76 -12.13 6.22
CA SER A 89 2.77 -11.16 6.68
C SER A 89 3.23 -10.43 7.94
N SER A 90 3.47 -9.12 7.85
CA SER A 90 3.59 -8.28 9.06
C SER A 90 2.19 -7.85 9.48
N VAL A 91 1.72 -8.45 10.58
CA VAL A 91 0.42 -8.18 11.22
C VAL A 91 0.31 -6.73 11.76
N VAL A 92 1.33 -5.89 11.59
CA VAL A 92 1.45 -4.59 12.26
C VAL A 92 0.73 -3.45 11.53
N THR A 93 0.60 -3.49 10.20
CA THR A 93 0.06 -2.35 9.41
C THR A 93 -1.23 -2.67 8.65
N GLY A 94 -1.77 -3.90 8.75
CA GLY A 94 -2.92 -4.32 7.92
C GLY A 94 -2.60 -4.47 6.44
N CYS A 95 -1.34 -4.25 6.05
CA CYS A 95 -0.82 -4.60 4.74
C CYS A 95 -0.57 -6.09 4.67
N ASP A 96 -1.65 -6.80 4.38
CA ASP A 96 -1.62 -8.23 4.14
C ASP A 96 -0.82 -8.47 2.87
N SER A 97 0.36 -9.06 3.05
CA SER A 97 1.06 -9.68 1.94
C SER A 97 0.23 -10.85 1.43
N ILE A 98 -0.18 -10.78 0.16
CA ILE A 98 -0.81 -11.91 -0.53
C ILE A 98 0.22 -13.02 -0.69
N VAL A 99 -0.18 -14.23 -0.27
CA VAL A 99 0.54 -15.50 -0.39
C VAL A 99 0.13 -16.25 -1.66
#